data_AF-A0A0J7JZ37-F1
#
_entry.id   AF-A0A0J7JZ37-F1
#
_cell.length_a   1.000
_cell.length_b   1.000
_cell.length_c   1.000
_cell.angle_alpha   90.00
_cell.angle_beta   90.00
_cell.angle_gamma   90.00
#
_symmetry.space_group_name_H-M   'P 1'
#
loop_
_entity.id
_entity.type
_entity.pdbx_description
1 polymer ?
#
loop_
_entity_poly.entity_id
_entity_poly.type
_entity_poly.pdbx_seq_one_letter_code
_entity_poly.pdbx_strand_id
1 'polypeptide(L)'
;MRITELKKGSKGTVILGYDTGEELKKLKASVQAKLGEIFKVTESPRMKPKIKIVNTGEEKMKLNNDDLIVTIKKQNRIDAKNEGIYMRIVKRVVKEKRNNNNQFGRRGKEEGSVIIEADEEIYEVMLSKGKQNVG
;
A
#
# COMPACT_ATOMS: atom_id res chain seq x y z
N MET A 1 -5.39 7.08 28.20
CA MET A 1 -4.94 5.92 27.41
C MET A 1 -6.19 5.26 26.87
N ARG A 2 -6.42 5.33 25.56
CA ARG A 2 -7.57 4.68 24.93
C ARG A 2 -7.07 3.48 24.12
N ILE A 3 -7.71 2.33 24.30
CA ILE A 3 -7.52 1.17 23.42
C ILE A 3 -8.62 1.27 22.38
N THR A 4 -8.25 1.33 21.11
CA THR A 4 -9.21 1.60 20.03
C THR A 4 -9.76 0.33 19.43
N GLU A 5 -8.97 -0.74 19.46
CA GLU A 5 -9.40 -2.08 19.13
C GLU A 5 -8.83 -3.12 20.09
N LEU A 6 -9.58 -4.16 20.38
CA LEU A 6 -9.12 -5.33 21.10
C LEU A 6 -9.52 -6.57 20.31
N LYS A 7 -8.55 -7.35 19.83
CA LYS A 7 -8.80 -8.54 19.02
C LYS A 7 -8.00 -9.72 19.59
N LYS A 8 -8.63 -10.90 19.59
CA LYS A 8 -7.93 -12.16 19.86
C LYS A 8 -7.07 -12.52 18.64
N GLY A 9 -5.77 -12.65 18.84
CA GLY A 9 -4.84 -13.16 17.84
C GLY A 9 -4.75 -14.68 17.85
N SER A 10 -3.87 -15.24 17.01
CA SER A 10 -3.56 -16.67 17.01
C SER A 10 -2.58 -17.02 18.13
N LYS A 11 -2.48 -18.31 18.49
CA LYS A 11 -1.49 -18.84 19.45
C LYS A 11 -1.46 -18.13 20.82
N GLY A 12 -2.63 -17.73 21.33
CA GLY A 12 -2.74 -17.07 22.64
C GLY A 12 -2.35 -15.58 22.64
N THR A 13 -2.14 -14.98 21.47
CA THR A 13 -1.80 -13.55 21.35
C THR A 13 -3.05 -12.68 21.47
N VAL A 14 -2.91 -11.47 22.03
CA VAL A 14 -3.95 -10.43 22.04
C VAL A 14 -3.41 -9.22 21.29
N ILE A 15 -4.23 -8.67 20.39
CA ILE A 15 -3.90 -7.50 19.57
C ILE A 15 -4.64 -6.29 20.15
N LEU A 16 -3.88 -5.23 20.44
CA LEU A 16 -4.37 -3.98 20.98
C LEU A 16 -4.14 -2.86 19.96
N GLY A 17 -5.23 -2.21 19.55
CA GLY A 17 -5.22 -1.02 18.69
C GLY A 17 -4.97 0.25 19.49
N TYR A 18 -4.26 1.19 18.86
CA TYR A 18 -3.98 2.53 19.35
C TYR A 18 -4.12 3.52 18.20
N ASP A 19 -4.46 4.79 18.48
CA ASP A 19 -4.63 5.80 17.42
C ASP A 19 -3.34 6.59 17.18
N THR A 20 -2.54 6.83 18.22
CA THR A 20 -1.36 7.69 18.14
C THR A 20 -0.09 7.04 18.69
N GLY A 21 1.07 7.47 18.18
CA GLY A 21 2.37 7.00 18.67
C GLY A 21 2.64 7.32 20.15
N GLU A 22 2.05 8.40 20.68
CA GLU A 22 2.13 8.72 22.10
C GLU A 22 1.34 7.72 22.96
N GLU A 23 0.18 7.28 22.49
CA GLU A 23 -0.62 6.27 23.15
C GLU A 23 0.07 4.91 23.15
N LEU A 24 0.80 4.56 22.09
CA LEU A 24 1.60 3.34 22.03
C LEU A 24 2.61 3.27 23.20
N LYS A 25 3.35 4.35 23.46
CA LYS A 25 4.34 4.39 24.55
C LYS A 25 3.65 4.19 25.91
N LYS A 26 2.54 4.88 26.15
CA LYS A 26 1.74 4.77 27.38
C LYS A 26 1.12 3.38 27.54
N LEU A 27 0.64 2.79 26.45
CA LEU A 27 0.04 1.45 26.41
C LEU A 27 1.07 0.37 26.71
N LYS A 28 2.25 0.44 26.08
CA LYS A 28 3.37 -0.48 26.33
C LYS A 28 3.79 -0.46 27.80
N ALA A 29 3.97 0.74 28.35
CA ALA A 29 4.29 0.90 29.77
C ALA A 29 3.18 0.35 30.69
N SER A 30 1.90 0.62 30.38
CA SER A 30 0.78 0.12 31.19
C SER A 30 0.63 -1.40 31.14
N VAL A 31 0.86 -2.03 29.99
CA VAL A 31 0.78 -3.48 29.84
C VAL A 31 1.91 -4.14 30.61
N GLN A 32 3.13 -3.61 30.50
CA GLN A 32 4.29 -4.11 31.22
C GLN A 32 4.14 -3.93 32.75
N ALA A 33 3.60 -2.81 33.22
CA ALA A 33 3.36 -2.57 34.64
C ALA A 33 2.28 -3.49 35.23
N LYS A 34 1.23 -3.83 34.48
CA LYS A 34 0.10 -4.65 34.97
C LYS A 34 0.31 -6.14 34.82
N LEU A 35 0.92 -6.57 33.72
CA LEU A 35 1.09 -7.98 33.40
C LEU A 35 2.52 -8.49 33.69
N GLY A 36 3.45 -7.60 34.03
CA GLY A 36 4.84 -7.95 34.31
C GLY A 36 5.60 -8.44 33.08
N GLU A 37 6.79 -9.01 33.31
CA GLU A 37 7.70 -9.48 32.25
C GLU A 37 7.30 -10.81 31.61
N ILE A 38 6.27 -11.48 32.14
CA ILE A 38 5.76 -12.75 31.61
C ILE A 38 5.06 -12.61 30.24
N PHE A 39 4.74 -11.39 29.81
CA PHE A 39 4.17 -11.11 28.49
C PHE A 39 5.13 -10.29 27.62
N LYS A 40 5.45 -10.81 26.43
CA LYS A 40 6.22 -10.08 25.42
C LYS A 40 5.31 -9.14 24.64
N VAL A 41 5.48 -7.84 24.84
CA VAL A 41 4.81 -6.81 24.02
C VAL A 41 5.63 -6.56 22.76
N THR A 42 5.10 -6.99 21.61
CA THR A 42 5.69 -6.70 20.29
C THR A 42 4.81 -5.73 19.53
N GLU A 43 5.45 -4.75 18.90
CA GLU A 43 4.78 -3.90 17.91
C GLU A 43 4.63 -4.70 16.62
N SER A 44 3.42 -4.71 16.04
CA SER A 44 3.22 -5.30 14.72
C SER A 44 4.12 -4.58 13.72
N PRO A 45 4.80 -5.29 12.81
CA PRO A 45 5.51 -4.65 11.71
C PRO A 45 4.54 -3.72 10.99
N ARG A 46 4.94 -2.44 10.83
CA ARG A 46 4.20 -1.52 9.96
C ARG A 46 4.36 -2.05 8.54
N MET A 47 3.34 -2.76 8.05
CA MET A 47 3.31 -3.14 6.65
C MET A 47 3.13 -1.87 5.84
N LYS A 48 4.04 -1.64 4.89
CA LYS A 48 3.86 -0.52 3.97
C LYS A 48 2.59 -0.77 3.15
N PRO A 49 1.72 0.23 3.02
CA PRO A 49 0.48 0.08 2.29
C PRO A 49 0.73 -0.21 0.80
N LYS A 50 -0.23 -0.93 0.19
CA LYS A 50 -0.16 -1.34 -1.22
C LYS A 50 -1.32 -0.75 -2.01
N ILE A 51 -1.02 -0.19 -3.18
CA ILE A 51 -1.99 0.40 -4.10
C ILE A 51 -1.96 -0.35 -5.42
N LYS A 52 -3.14 -0.65 -5.96
CA LYS A 52 -3.28 -1.17 -7.32
C LYS A 52 -3.64 -0.03 -8.27
N ILE A 53 -2.74 0.24 -9.22
CA ILE A 53 -2.99 1.10 -10.36
C ILE A 53 -3.57 0.24 -11.49
N VAL A 54 -4.69 0.66 -12.04
CA VAL A 54 -5.38 -0.05 -13.13
C VAL A 54 -5.22 0.68 -14.46
N ASN A 55 -5.55 0.00 -15.55
CA ASN A 55 -5.50 0.54 -16.91
C ASN A 55 -4.12 1.11 -17.27
N THR A 56 -3.05 0.42 -16.84
CA THR A 56 -1.68 0.77 -17.22
C THR A 56 -1.45 0.38 -18.66
N GLY A 57 -1.19 1.35 -19.53
CA GLY A 57 -0.99 1.09 -20.96
C GLY A 57 0.21 0.18 -21.25
N GLU A 58 0.16 -0.54 -22.38
CA GLU A 58 1.17 -1.51 -22.80
C GLU A 58 2.61 -0.95 -22.79
N GLU A 59 2.79 0.27 -23.30
CA GLU A 59 4.11 0.96 -23.31
C GLU A 59 4.69 1.08 -21.90
N LYS A 60 3.85 1.43 -20.92
CA LYS A 60 4.26 1.58 -19.52
C LYS A 60 4.43 0.24 -18.82
N MET A 61 3.67 -0.77 -19.24
CA MET A 61 3.86 -2.15 -18.77
C MET A 61 5.22 -2.72 -19.20
N LYS A 62 5.80 -2.23 -20.31
CA LYS A 62 7.13 -2.59 -20.82
C LYS A 62 8.28 -1.81 -20.17
N LEU A 63 8.01 -0.67 -19.52
CA LEU A 63 9.04 0.08 -18.79
C LEU A 63 9.62 -0.77 -17.65
N ASN A 64 10.91 -0.57 -17.35
CA ASN A 64 11.50 -1.10 -16.13
C ASN A 64 10.82 -0.50 -14.87
N ASN A 65 11.18 -0.99 -13.69
CA ASN A 65 10.51 -0.55 -12.46
C ASN A 65 10.79 0.92 -12.13
N ASP A 66 12.02 1.39 -12.32
CA ASP A 66 12.42 2.74 -11.93
C ASP A 66 11.77 3.79 -12.83
N ASP A 67 11.80 3.59 -14.16
CA ASP A 67 11.15 4.46 -15.14
C ASP A 67 9.64 4.50 -14.94
N LEU A 68 9.03 3.36 -14.59
CA LEU A 68 7.60 3.30 -14.28
C LEU A 68 7.28 4.06 -12.99
N ILE A 69 8.11 3.93 -11.94
CA ILE A 69 7.94 4.69 -10.69
C ILE A 69 8.05 6.20 -10.97
N VAL A 70 9.05 6.63 -11.75
CA VAL A 70 9.22 8.03 -12.15
C VAL A 70 7.99 8.53 -12.91
N THR A 71 7.46 7.72 -13.82
CA THR A 71 6.22 8.03 -14.57
C THR A 71 5.02 8.17 -13.64
N ILE A 72 4.84 7.23 -12.71
CA ILE A 72 3.75 7.27 -11.72
C ILE A 72 3.87 8.51 -10.84
N LYS A 73 5.07 8.84 -10.34
CA LYS A 73 5.32 10.04 -9.54
C LYS A 73 4.96 11.31 -10.32
N LYS A 74 5.42 11.42 -11.57
CA LYS A 74 5.16 12.57 -12.45
C LYS A 74 3.66 12.73 -12.74
N GLN A 75 2.97 11.65 -13.12
CA GLN A 75 1.54 11.70 -13.45
C GLN A 75 0.69 12.03 -12.22
N ASN A 76 1.09 11.55 -11.04
CA ASN A 76 0.40 11.84 -9.79
C ASN A 76 0.90 13.11 -9.11
N ARG A 77 1.75 13.93 -9.73
CA ARG A 77 2.34 15.13 -9.13
C ARG A 77 2.87 14.88 -7.71
N ILE A 78 3.49 13.71 -7.51
CA ILE A 78 4.20 13.39 -6.27
C ILE A 78 5.55 14.08 -6.42
N ASP A 79 5.80 15.08 -5.59
CA ASP A 79 6.99 15.92 -5.70
C ASP A 79 8.25 15.04 -5.63
N ALA A 80 8.91 14.89 -6.77
CA ALA A 80 10.12 14.08 -6.91
C ALA A 80 11.32 14.67 -6.13
N LYS A 81 11.15 15.88 -5.56
CA LYS A 81 12.16 16.60 -4.77
C LYS A 81 12.31 16.08 -3.33
N ASN A 82 11.36 15.30 -2.82
CA ASN A 82 11.52 14.65 -1.53
C ASN A 82 12.30 13.35 -1.73
N GLU A 83 13.63 13.43 -1.57
CA GLU A 83 14.57 12.29 -1.60
C GLU A 83 14.25 11.19 -0.58
N GLY A 84 13.29 11.41 0.33
CA GLY A 84 12.83 10.45 1.33
C GLY A 84 11.62 9.57 0.96
N ILE A 85 11.08 9.67 -0.26
CA ILE A 85 9.85 8.96 -0.64
C ILE A 85 10.15 7.52 -1.09
N TYR A 86 9.68 6.53 -0.33
CA TYR A 86 9.70 5.12 -0.75
C TYR A 86 8.50 4.79 -1.63
N MET A 87 8.79 4.26 -2.83
CA MET A 87 7.82 3.61 -3.68
C MET A 87 8.49 2.44 -4.40
N ARG A 88 7.83 1.30 -4.47
CA ARG A 88 8.34 0.10 -5.13
C ARG A 88 7.25 -0.63 -5.90
N ILE A 89 7.56 -1.10 -7.10
CA ILE A 89 6.70 -2.04 -7.83
C ILE A 89 6.79 -3.42 -7.17
N VAL A 90 5.66 -3.93 -6.69
CA VAL A 90 5.58 -5.27 -6.06
C VAL A 90 5.14 -6.32 -7.07
N LYS A 91 4.21 -5.97 -7.96
CA LYS A 91 3.66 -6.93 -8.92
C LYS A 91 3.14 -6.23 -10.17
N ARG A 92 3.34 -6.85 -11.33
CA ARG A 92 2.70 -6.49 -12.60
C ARG A 92 1.66 -7.56 -12.93
N VAL A 93 0.49 -7.13 -13.38
CA VAL A 93 -0.62 -8.00 -13.76
C VAL A 93 -0.99 -7.65 -15.20
N VAL A 94 -0.70 -8.56 -16.12
CA VAL A 94 -1.07 -8.42 -17.53
C VAL A 94 -2.48 -8.96 -17.71
N LYS A 95 -3.33 -8.22 -18.43
CA LYS A 95 -4.68 -8.69 -18.77
C LYS A 95 -4.59 -9.52 -20.04
N GLU A 96 -4.76 -10.83 -19.94
CA GLU A 96 -4.82 -11.70 -21.10
C GLU A 96 -6.04 -11.35 -21.96
N LYS A 97 -5.85 -11.39 -23.29
CA LYS A 97 -6.96 -11.27 -24.25
C LYS A 97 -7.92 -12.42 -24.03
N ARG A 98 -9.12 -12.14 -23.51
CA ARG A 98 -10.23 -13.07 -23.66
C ARG A 98 -10.58 -13.09 -25.14
N ASN A 99 -10.32 -14.20 -25.83
CA ASN A 99 -10.82 -14.49 -27.17
C ASN A 99 -12.35 -14.58 -27.14
N ASN A 100 -13.03 -13.44 -27.03
CA ASN A 100 -14.44 -13.35 -27.35
C ASN A 100 -14.53 -12.83 -28.79
N ASN A 101 -14.77 -13.75 -29.73
CA ASN A 101 -14.91 -13.49 -31.16
C ASN A 101 -16.05 -12.55 -31.57
N ASN A 102 -16.74 -11.90 -30.63
CA ASN A 102 -17.87 -11.02 -30.90
C ASN A 102 -17.71 -9.68 -30.18
N GLN A 103 -16.90 -8.77 -30.71
CA GLN A 103 -17.23 -7.33 -30.73
C GLN A 103 -16.25 -6.55 -31.62
N PHE A 104 -16.79 -6.07 -32.73
CA PHE A 104 -16.26 -4.94 -33.48
C PHE A 104 -16.17 -3.70 -32.56
N GLY A 105 -15.05 -2.97 -32.63
CA GLY A 105 -15.01 -1.56 -32.22
C GLY A 105 -14.10 -1.22 -31.04
N ARG A 106 -12.79 -1.30 -31.29
CA ARG A 106 -11.64 -0.56 -30.69
C ARG A 106 -10.51 -1.56 -30.48
N ARG A 107 -9.38 -1.36 -31.15
CA ARG A 107 -8.11 -2.03 -30.80
C ARG A 107 -7.84 -1.71 -29.33
N GLY A 108 -8.30 -2.55 -28.41
CA GLY A 108 -8.06 -2.41 -26.99
C GLY A 108 -6.56 -2.57 -26.79
N LYS A 109 -5.87 -1.45 -26.54
CA LYS A 109 -4.47 -1.48 -26.12
C LYS A 109 -4.39 -2.44 -24.93
N GLU A 110 -3.39 -3.31 -24.89
CA GLU A 110 -3.23 -4.27 -23.80
C GLU A 110 -3.03 -3.48 -22.49
N GLU A 111 -4.09 -3.36 -21.70
CA GLU A 111 -4.11 -2.64 -20.44
C GLU A 111 -3.79 -3.61 -19.31
N GLY A 112 -2.73 -3.32 -18.56
CA GLY A 112 -2.34 -4.05 -17.37
C GLY A 112 -2.77 -3.38 -16.07
N SER A 113 -2.34 -3.96 -14.96
CA SER A 113 -2.38 -3.33 -13.65
C SER A 113 -1.05 -3.50 -12.95
N VAL A 114 -0.72 -2.55 -12.07
CA VAL A 114 0.53 -2.54 -11.33
C VAL A 114 0.21 -2.37 -9.85
N ILE A 115 0.80 -3.22 -9.01
CA ILE A 115 0.72 -3.10 -7.56
C ILE A 115 2.00 -2.43 -7.08
N ILE A 116 1.83 -1.31 -6.39
CA ILE A 116 2.92 -0.55 -5.78
C ILE A 116 2.81 -0.62 -4.26
N GLU A 117 3.95 -0.63 -3.60
CA GLU A 117 4.10 -0.43 -2.17
C GLU A 117 4.70 0.96 -1.97
N ALA A 118 4.13 1.74 -1.04
CA ALA A 118 4.55 3.11 -0.79
C ALA A 118 4.49 3.43 0.70
N ASP A 119 5.10 4.54 1.12
CA ASP A 119 4.94 5.04 2.49
C ASP A 119 3.51 5.53 2.74
N GLU A 120 3.13 5.62 4.02
CA GLU A 120 1.78 5.96 4.46
C GLU A 120 1.33 7.35 3.97
N GLU A 121 2.22 8.34 3.97
CA GLU A 121 1.94 9.67 3.43
C GLU A 121 1.61 9.64 1.92
N ILE A 122 2.37 8.87 1.15
CA ILE A 122 2.15 8.68 -0.29
C ILE A 122 0.83 7.97 -0.52
N TYR A 123 0.54 6.97 0.31
CA TYR A 123 -0.68 6.20 0.22
C TYR A 123 -1.91 7.08 0.36
N GLU A 124 -1.95 7.94 1.38
CA GLU A 124 -3.04 8.89 1.61
C GLU A 124 -3.16 9.90 0.45
N VAL A 125 -2.04 10.46 -0.02
CA VAL A 125 -2.04 11.36 -1.19
C VAL A 125 -2.56 10.64 -2.43
N MET A 126 -2.21 9.38 -2.64
CA MET A 126 -2.66 8.60 -3.79
C MET A 126 -4.14 8.22 -3.69
N LEU A 127 -4.65 7.90 -2.50
CA LEU A 127 -6.07 7.61 -2.25
C LEU A 127 -6.96 8.84 -2.45
N SER A 128 -6.53 10.01 -1.95
CA SER A 128 -7.29 11.26 -2.10
C SER A 128 -7.52 11.65 -3.57
N LYS A 129 -6.69 11.15 -4.49
CA LYS A 129 -6.81 11.36 -5.94
C LYS A 129 -7.76 10.38 -6.64
N GLY A 130 -8.34 9.42 -5.92
CA GLY A 130 -9.34 8.49 -6.44
C GLY A 130 -8.78 7.43 -7.39
N LYS A 131 -9.52 7.11 -8.47
CA LYS A 131 -9.13 6.07 -9.42
C LYS A 131 -7.86 6.46 -10.18
N GLN A 132 -6.75 5.81 -9.86
CA GLN A 132 -5.48 6.02 -10.54
C GLN A 132 -5.40 5.21 -11.83
N ASN A 133 -5.32 5.94 -12.95
CA ASN A 133 -5.02 5.40 -14.27
C ASN A 133 -3.68 5.92 -14.73
N VAL A 134 -2.87 5.05 -15.31
CA VAL A 134 -1.57 5.39 -15.86
C VAL A 134 -1.67 5.26 -17.39
N GLY A 135 -2.34 6.25 -17.99
CA GLY A 135 -2.54 6.41 -19.44
C GLY A 135 -1.34 7.05 -20.11
#